data_AF-A0A143PQZ3-F1
#
_entry.id   AF-A0A143PQZ3-F1
#
_cell.length_a   1.000
_cell.length_b   1.000
_cell.length_c   1.000
_cell.angle_alpha   90.00
_cell.angle_beta   90.00
_cell.angle_gamma   90.00
#
_symmetry.space_group_name_H-M   'P 1'
#
loop_
_entity.id
_entity.type
_entity.pdbx_description
1 polymer ?
#
loop_
_entity_poly.entity_id
_entity_poly.type
_entity_poly.pdbx_seq_one_letter_code
_entity_poly.pdbx_strand_id
1 'polypeptide(L)'
;MAEHSWRIADDGIVLGEVLEISLQRTLLSAPSDHDPRPSYGRAPLAAGQDVVLAGVGTGEVFWIGFQPLQRAVQVAVRVREESPRDADLVSGGEWMPALSHDPRNYLIVPPERFVSGLGPRNRRLWVEVVALRRGSDTEGRARIDSDEWSRLAAMGVHVEVLTSSEFARITGVTPSPLLETNRYQGRRYP
;
A
#
# COMPACT_ATOMS: atom_id res chain seq x y z
N MET A 1 -25.62 -3.82 -3.48
CA MET A 1 -24.29 -4.45 -3.64
C MET A 1 -23.36 -3.34 -4.05
N ALA A 2 -22.35 -2.99 -3.26
CA ALA A 2 -21.38 -1.97 -3.65
C ALA A 2 -20.49 -2.57 -4.75
N GLU A 3 -20.47 -1.96 -5.93
CA GLU A 3 -19.49 -2.26 -6.98
C GLU A 3 -18.08 -2.29 -6.40
N HIS A 4 -17.27 -3.25 -6.83
CA HIS A 4 -15.88 -3.38 -6.39
C HIS A 4 -15.18 -2.04 -6.52
N SER A 5 -14.85 -1.46 -5.36
CA SER A 5 -14.45 -0.07 -5.25
C SER A 5 -12.96 0.12 -5.59
N TRP A 6 -12.39 -0.73 -6.45
CA TRP A 6 -11.00 -0.66 -6.84
C TRP A 6 -10.75 -1.14 -8.27
N ARG A 7 -9.66 -0.63 -8.87
CA ARG A 7 -9.19 -1.04 -10.20
C ARG A 7 -7.67 -0.90 -10.29
N ILE A 8 -7.04 -1.64 -11.19
CA ILE A 8 -5.65 -1.37 -11.58
C ILE A 8 -5.66 -0.23 -12.61
N ALA A 9 -4.83 0.78 -12.41
CA ALA A 9 -4.67 1.93 -13.28
C ALA A 9 -3.19 2.16 -13.55
N ASP A 10 -2.78 2.06 -14.82
CA ASP A 10 -1.38 2.11 -15.25
C ASP A 10 -0.49 1.12 -14.49
N ASP A 11 0.07 1.55 -13.37
CA ASP A 11 1.04 0.89 -12.52
C ASP A 11 0.68 0.97 -11.01
N GLY A 12 -0.57 1.35 -10.69
CA GLY A 12 -1.08 1.43 -9.32
C GLY A 12 -2.47 0.80 -9.16
N ILE A 13 -2.92 0.72 -7.91
CA ILE A 13 -4.28 0.32 -7.54
C ILE A 13 -5.03 1.58 -7.15
N VAL A 14 -6.14 1.86 -7.82
CA VAL A 14 -7.03 2.97 -7.49
C VAL A 14 -8.17 2.44 -6.65
N LEU A 15 -8.39 3.01 -5.48
CA LEU A 15 -9.50 2.72 -4.57
C LEU A 15 -10.55 3.84 -4.68
N GLY A 16 -11.60 3.58 -5.46
CA GLY A 16 -12.66 4.53 -5.83
C GLY A 16 -12.12 5.83 -6.41
N GLU A 17 -12.67 6.96 -5.95
CA GLU A 17 -12.24 8.30 -6.36
C GLU A 17 -11.33 8.98 -5.33
N VAL A 18 -10.70 8.18 -4.47
CA VAL A 18 -10.14 8.66 -3.21
C VAL A 18 -8.64 8.47 -3.14
N LEU A 19 -8.16 7.24 -3.35
CA LEU A 19 -6.79 6.86 -3.03
C LEU A 19 -6.15 6.09 -4.18
N GLU A 20 -4.92 6.43 -4.51
CA GLU A 20 -4.02 5.61 -5.32
C GLU A 20 -3.01 4.92 -4.40
N ILE A 21 -2.87 3.60 -4.58
CA ILE A 21 -1.91 2.74 -3.90
C ILE A 21 -0.86 2.33 -4.92
N SER A 22 0.41 2.65 -4.66
CA SER A 22 1.53 2.25 -5.51
C SER A 22 2.33 1.16 -4.84
N LEU A 23 2.88 0.25 -5.65
CA LEU A 23 3.66 -0.87 -5.17
C LEU A 23 5.07 -0.82 -5.75
N GLN A 24 6.09 -0.86 -4.89
CA GLN A 24 7.49 -0.77 -5.28
C GLN A 24 8.28 -1.97 -4.78
N ARG A 25 9.11 -2.57 -5.65
CA ARG A 25 10.08 -3.60 -5.31
C ARG A 25 11.46 -2.97 -5.09
N THR A 26 12.20 -3.45 -4.10
CA THR A 26 13.64 -3.19 -3.94
C THR A 26 14.39 -4.46 -3.61
N LEU A 27 15.72 -4.48 -3.74
CA LEU A 27 16.52 -5.52 -3.10
C LEU A 27 16.41 -5.40 -1.57
N LEU A 28 16.66 -6.51 -0.85
CA LEU A 28 16.62 -6.60 0.62
C LEU A 28 17.67 -5.71 1.29
N SER A 29 18.71 -5.29 0.55
CA SER A 29 19.62 -4.24 0.99
C SER A 29 18.83 -2.93 1.18
N ALA A 30 18.89 -2.38 2.41
CA ALA A 30 18.21 -1.12 2.70
C ALA A 30 18.69 -0.03 1.72
N PRO A 31 17.77 0.79 1.18
CA PRO A 31 18.17 1.98 0.43
C PRO A 31 19.10 2.84 1.30
N SER A 32 20.26 3.22 0.81
CA SER A 32 21.11 4.20 1.51
C SER A 32 20.65 5.62 1.17
N ASP A 33 20.76 6.56 2.12
CA ASP A 33 20.46 7.99 1.88
C ASP A 33 21.31 8.61 0.75
N HIS A 34 22.39 7.92 0.37
CA HIS A 34 23.37 8.33 -0.64
C HIS A 34 23.23 7.60 -1.98
N ASP A 35 22.29 6.65 -2.11
CA ASP A 35 22.09 5.96 -3.37
C ASP A 35 21.65 6.99 -4.42
N PRO A 36 22.36 7.12 -5.57
CA PRO A 36 21.94 8.00 -6.64
C PRO A 36 20.53 7.58 -7.01
N ARG A 37 19.53 8.45 -6.80
CA ARG A 37 18.10 8.09 -6.85
C ARG A 37 17.75 7.66 -8.28
N PRO A 38 17.69 6.35 -8.61
CA PRO A 38 17.52 5.94 -9.98
C PRO A 38 16.07 6.15 -10.39
N SER A 39 15.88 6.35 -11.68
CA SER A 39 14.59 6.50 -12.31
C SER A 39 13.95 5.14 -12.63
N TYR A 40 12.69 4.99 -12.18
CA TYR A 40 11.59 4.14 -12.68
C TYR A 40 11.71 2.61 -12.62
N GLY A 41 10.67 1.99 -12.06
CA GLY A 41 10.23 0.64 -12.46
C GLY A 41 8.82 0.35 -11.92
N ARG A 42 8.34 -0.89 -12.02
CA ARG A 42 6.97 -1.27 -11.67
C ARG A 42 6.97 -2.62 -10.95
N ALA A 43 6.29 -2.73 -9.82
CA ALA A 43 5.91 -4.07 -9.35
C ALA A 43 4.95 -4.68 -10.39
N PRO A 44 5.13 -5.95 -10.81
CA PRO A 44 4.20 -6.58 -11.72
C PRO A 44 2.89 -6.84 -10.99
N LEU A 45 1.81 -6.25 -11.51
CA LEU A 45 0.46 -6.35 -10.97
C LEU A 45 -0.44 -7.10 -11.94
N ALA A 46 -1.37 -7.89 -11.38
CA ALA A 46 -2.46 -8.50 -12.14
C ALA A 46 -3.74 -8.47 -11.30
N ALA A 47 -4.88 -8.34 -11.97
CA ALA A 47 -6.18 -8.49 -11.34
C ALA A 47 -6.52 -9.98 -11.20
N GLY A 48 -6.80 -10.43 -9.98
CA GLY A 48 -7.49 -11.67 -9.69
C GLY A 48 -9.01 -11.45 -9.59
N GLN A 49 -9.74 -12.46 -9.12
CA GLN A 49 -11.21 -12.40 -9.00
C GLN A 49 -11.67 -11.32 -8.01
N ASP A 50 -10.99 -11.17 -6.86
CA ASP A 50 -11.31 -10.19 -5.80
C ASP A 50 -10.04 -9.65 -5.10
N VAL A 51 -8.89 -9.75 -5.78
CA VAL A 51 -7.58 -9.50 -5.20
C VAL A 51 -6.65 -8.91 -6.26
N VAL A 52 -5.71 -8.08 -5.84
CA VAL A 52 -4.57 -7.68 -6.68
C VAL A 52 -3.40 -8.61 -6.39
N LEU A 53 -2.87 -9.25 -7.42
CA LEU A 53 -1.69 -10.09 -7.32
C LEU A 53 -0.45 -9.24 -7.58
N ALA A 54 0.57 -9.39 -6.73
CA ALA A 54 1.85 -8.72 -6.88
C ALA A 54 3.01 -9.73 -6.80
N GLY A 55 3.89 -9.75 -7.81
CA GLY A 55 5.05 -10.63 -7.83
C GLY A 55 6.29 -10.03 -7.19
N VAL A 56 6.93 -10.76 -6.28
CA VAL A 56 8.21 -10.39 -5.65
C VAL A 56 9.24 -11.53 -5.79
N GLY A 57 10.47 -11.15 -6.16
CA GLY A 57 11.59 -12.07 -6.34
C GLY A 57 12.27 -12.44 -5.03
N THR A 58 13.11 -13.47 -5.10
CA THR A 58 13.98 -13.86 -3.99
C THR A 58 14.99 -12.75 -3.70
N GLY A 59 15.14 -12.38 -2.42
CA GLY A 59 16.06 -11.31 -2.01
C GLY A 59 15.53 -9.90 -2.28
N GLU A 60 14.24 -9.77 -2.61
CA GLU A 60 13.56 -8.49 -2.80
C GLU A 60 12.62 -8.20 -1.63
N VAL A 61 12.23 -6.93 -1.47
CA VAL A 61 11.19 -6.48 -0.54
C VAL A 61 10.22 -5.56 -1.25
N PHE A 62 9.02 -5.48 -0.68
CA PHE A 62 7.92 -4.71 -1.20
C PHE A 62 7.62 -3.49 -0.32
N TRP A 63 7.33 -2.36 -0.96
CA TRP A 63 6.94 -1.10 -0.34
C TRP A 63 5.57 -0.71 -0.88
N ILE A 64 4.71 -0.21 0.01
CA ILE A 64 3.36 0.23 -0.34
C ILE A 64 3.30 1.73 -0.15
N GLY A 65 3.04 2.46 -1.24
CA GLY A 65 2.86 3.90 -1.24
C GLY A 65 1.39 4.29 -1.32
N PHE A 66 1.03 5.43 -0.74
CA PHE A 66 -0.33 5.96 -0.71
C PHE A 66 -0.38 7.43 -1.16
N GLN A 67 -1.40 7.78 -1.94
CA GLN A 67 -1.65 9.15 -2.38
C GLN A 67 -3.13 9.43 -2.59
N PRO A 68 -3.68 10.49 -1.98
CA PRO A 68 -5.01 10.94 -2.30
C PRO A 68 -5.06 11.41 -3.76
N LEU A 69 -6.08 10.99 -4.50
CA LEU A 69 -6.32 11.46 -5.88
C LEU A 69 -6.62 12.96 -5.92
N GLN A 70 -7.24 13.48 -4.85
CA GLN A 70 -7.53 14.90 -4.68
C GLN A 70 -6.60 15.50 -3.63
N ARG A 71 -5.79 16.49 -4.00
CA ARG A 71 -4.81 17.13 -3.10
C ARG A 71 -5.44 17.78 -1.86
N ALA A 72 -6.69 18.23 -1.98
CA ALA A 72 -7.44 18.83 -0.88
C ALA A 72 -8.04 17.80 0.08
N VAL A 73 -7.84 16.48 -0.15
CA VAL A 73 -8.38 15.42 0.69
C VAL A 73 -7.25 14.75 1.46
N GLN A 74 -7.44 14.61 2.77
CA GLN A 74 -6.66 13.70 3.60
C GLN A 74 -7.40 12.37 3.75
N VAL A 75 -6.63 11.29 3.75
CA VAL A 75 -7.13 9.92 3.84
C VAL A 75 -6.48 9.22 5.02
N ALA A 76 -7.29 8.60 5.88
CA ALA A 76 -6.81 7.66 6.88
C ALA A 76 -6.82 6.24 6.29
N VAL A 77 -5.67 5.58 6.28
CA VAL A 77 -5.48 4.24 5.69
C VAL A 77 -5.00 3.27 6.75
N ARG A 78 -5.58 2.07 6.77
CA ARG A 78 -5.09 0.94 7.55
C ARG A 78 -4.54 -0.13 6.64
N VAL A 79 -3.53 -0.84 7.14
CA VAL A 79 -2.91 -1.95 6.41
C VAL A 79 -2.78 -3.13 7.36
N ARG A 80 -3.49 -4.21 7.04
CA ARG A 80 -3.47 -5.46 7.79
C ARG A 80 -2.72 -6.52 7.01
N GLU A 81 -1.83 -7.24 7.68
CA GLU A 81 -1.37 -8.55 7.20
C GLU A 81 -2.32 -9.62 7.72
N GLU A 82 -2.93 -10.37 6.80
CA GLU A 82 -3.79 -11.50 7.14
C GLU A 82 -2.90 -12.70 7.46
N SER A 83 -2.86 -13.06 8.74
CA SER A 83 -2.09 -14.19 9.26
C SER A 83 -2.87 -14.83 10.41
N PRO A 84 -2.42 -15.97 10.99
CA PRO A 84 -3.08 -16.55 12.17
C PRO A 84 -3.23 -15.58 13.35
N ARG A 85 -2.40 -14.52 13.39
CA ARG A 85 -2.60 -13.35 14.24
C ARG A 85 -2.56 -12.12 13.34
N ASP A 86 -3.71 -11.57 13.01
CA ASP A 86 -3.81 -10.35 12.19
C ASP A 86 -2.87 -9.27 12.76
N ALA A 87 -1.94 -8.81 11.93
CA ALA A 87 -0.94 -7.83 12.31
C ALA A 87 -1.25 -6.50 11.63
N ASP A 88 -1.16 -5.42 12.40
CA ASP A 88 -1.25 -4.07 11.90
C ASP A 88 0.12 -3.63 11.37
N LEU A 89 0.24 -3.45 10.05
CA LEU A 89 1.51 -3.11 9.41
C LEU A 89 1.92 -1.65 9.58
N VAL A 90 1.06 -0.80 10.17
CA VAL A 90 1.38 0.59 10.47
C VAL A 90 2.08 0.69 11.82
N SER A 91 1.50 0.08 12.84
CA SER A 91 2.01 0.07 14.22
C SER A 91 3.01 -1.06 14.49
N GLY A 92 2.97 -2.15 13.71
CA GLY A 92 3.69 -3.40 13.98
C GLY A 92 3.06 -4.27 15.08
N GLY A 93 1.93 -3.85 15.66
CA GLY A 93 1.23 -4.54 16.74
C GLY A 93 0.07 -5.44 16.28
N GLU A 94 -0.73 -5.89 17.24
CA GLU A 94 -1.98 -6.62 16.96
C GLU A 94 -3.01 -5.72 16.27
N TRP A 95 -3.83 -6.31 15.39
CA TRP A 95 -4.90 -5.58 14.74
C TRP A 95 -5.99 -5.13 15.73
N MET A 96 -6.22 -3.81 15.80
CA MET A 96 -7.28 -3.22 16.65
C MET A 96 -8.43 -2.68 15.78
N PRO A 97 -9.69 -3.11 15.92
CA PRO A 97 -10.78 -2.59 15.08
C PRO A 97 -11.04 -1.08 15.25
N ALA A 98 -10.81 -0.54 16.45
CA ALA A 98 -10.98 0.88 16.74
C ALA A 98 -9.82 1.72 16.20
N LEU A 99 -10.11 2.93 15.74
CA LEU A 99 -9.07 3.93 15.45
C LEU A 99 -8.53 4.44 16.79
N SER A 100 -7.25 4.16 17.09
CA SER A 100 -6.58 4.59 18.32
C SER A 100 -5.46 5.58 18.02
N HIS A 101 -5.24 6.55 18.91
CA HIS A 101 -4.14 7.52 18.80
C HIS A 101 -2.80 6.99 19.30
N ASP A 102 -2.77 5.92 20.10
CA ASP A 102 -1.53 5.32 20.61
C ASP A 102 -1.69 3.80 20.86
N PRO A 103 -0.80 2.96 20.29
CA PRO A 103 -0.09 3.23 19.04
C PRO A 103 -1.09 3.43 17.89
N ARG A 104 -0.79 4.36 16.97
CA ARG A 104 -1.64 4.63 15.80
C ARG A 104 -1.63 3.42 14.87
N ASN A 105 -2.81 2.88 14.58
CA ASN A 105 -3.03 1.76 13.67
C ASN A 105 -3.46 2.21 12.24
N TYR A 106 -3.18 3.48 11.91
CA TYR A 106 -3.51 4.10 10.63
C TYR A 106 -2.46 5.13 10.20
N LEU A 107 -2.32 5.30 8.88
CA LEU A 107 -1.55 6.38 8.26
C LEU A 107 -2.48 7.52 7.85
N ILE A 108 -2.03 8.77 8.05
CA ILE A 108 -2.70 9.94 7.47
C ILE A 108 -1.95 10.36 6.21
N VAL A 109 -2.62 10.29 5.08
CA VAL A 109 -2.04 10.52 3.76
C VAL A 109 -2.63 11.79 3.16
N PRO A 110 -1.82 12.83 2.86
CA PRO A 110 -0.45 13.08 3.37
C PRO A 110 -0.44 13.44 4.88
N PRO A 111 0.69 13.28 5.63
CA PRO A 111 2.07 13.17 5.16
C PRO A 111 2.72 11.78 5.21
N GLU A 112 2.08 10.77 5.82
CA GLU A 112 2.66 9.44 6.00
C GLU A 112 2.33 8.58 4.78
N ARG A 113 3.26 8.53 3.82
CA ARG A 113 2.96 8.06 2.46
C ARG A 113 3.31 6.61 2.18
N PHE A 114 3.91 5.89 3.13
CA PHE A 114 4.36 4.53 2.84
C PHE A 114 4.40 3.61 4.06
N VAL A 115 4.22 2.32 3.81
CA VAL A 115 4.55 1.22 4.72
C VAL A 115 5.77 0.46 4.18
N SER A 116 6.71 0.15 5.06
CA SER A 116 7.99 -0.50 4.72
C SER A 116 7.92 -2.03 4.72
N GLY A 117 8.58 -2.64 3.73
CA GLY A 117 9.36 -3.87 3.90
C GLY A 117 8.59 -5.19 4.08
N LEU A 118 7.79 -5.59 3.10
CA LEU A 118 7.26 -6.96 3.04
C LEU A 118 8.15 -7.87 2.19
N GLY A 119 8.76 -8.89 2.81
CA GLY A 119 9.57 -9.89 2.12
C GLY A 119 8.73 -10.97 1.39
N PRO A 120 9.36 -11.80 0.54
CA PRO A 120 8.68 -12.79 -0.29
C PRO A 120 8.22 -13.97 0.56
N ARG A 121 6.97 -13.94 1.03
CA ARG A 121 6.40 -15.01 1.89
C ARG A 121 4.94 -15.38 1.59
N ASN A 122 4.45 -15.16 0.36
CA ASN A 122 3.05 -15.43 0.01
C ASN A 122 2.08 -14.81 1.03
N ARG A 123 2.18 -13.48 1.16
CA ARG A 123 1.42 -12.72 2.16
C ARG A 123 0.15 -12.18 1.54
N ARG A 124 -0.92 -12.16 2.31
CA ARG A 124 -2.17 -11.49 1.94
C ARG A 124 -2.36 -10.27 2.80
N LEU A 125 -2.59 -9.14 2.15
CA LEU A 125 -2.75 -7.85 2.78
C LEU A 125 -4.16 -7.36 2.58
N TRP A 126 -4.69 -6.66 3.56
CA TRP A 126 -5.90 -5.87 3.43
C TRP A 126 -5.55 -4.40 3.60
N VAL A 127 -5.78 -3.61 2.56
CA VAL A 127 -5.62 -2.15 2.58
C VAL A 127 -7.00 -1.53 2.64
N GLU A 128 -7.24 -0.69 3.64
CA GLU A 128 -8.55 -0.13 3.94
C GLU A 128 -8.50 1.39 4.09
N VAL A 129 -9.41 2.09 3.42
CA VAL A 129 -9.69 3.50 3.70
C VAL A 129 -10.77 3.55 4.78
N VAL A 130 -10.40 4.10 5.94
CA VAL A 130 -11.28 4.14 7.11
C VAL A 130 -11.91 5.51 7.35
N ALA A 131 -11.33 6.57 6.77
CA ALA A 131 -11.78 7.93 7.03
C ALA A 131 -11.32 8.91 5.93
N LEU A 132 -12.16 9.90 5.58
CA LEU A 132 -11.80 11.05 4.74
C LEU A 132 -12.07 12.40 5.39
N ARG A 133 -11.18 13.37 5.11
CA ARG A 133 -11.35 14.77 5.46
C ARG A 133 -11.04 15.63 4.25
N ARG A 134 -12.00 16.46 3.82
CA ARG A 134 -11.72 17.57 2.90
C ARG A 134 -11.06 18.67 3.73
N GLY A 135 -9.83 19.01 3.40
CA GLY A 135 -9.08 20.06 4.06
C GLY A 135 -9.68 21.43 3.77
N SER A 136 -9.77 22.27 4.80
CA SER A 136 -9.88 23.72 4.64
C SER A 136 -8.57 24.45 4.94
N ASP A 137 -7.59 23.87 5.66
CA ASP A 137 -6.35 24.58 6.00
C ASP A 137 -5.15 23.67 6.26
N THR A 138 -3.98 24.19 5.92
CA THR A 138 -2.66 23.54 5.82
C THR A 138 -1.91 23.30 7.14
N GLU A 139 -2.51 23.55 8.31
CA GLU A 139 -1.77 23.50 9.57
C GLU A 139 -2.01 22.22 10.39
N GLY A 140 -1.05 21.32 10.22
CA GLY A 140 -0.42 20.47 11.24
C GLY A 140 -1.18 20.11 12.52
N ARG A 141 -1.40 18.79 12.69
CA ARG A 141 -1.82 18.07 13.91
C ARG A 141 -3.28 18.26 14.30
N ALA A 142 -4.17 17.74 13.46
CA ALA A 142 -5.52 17.41 13.89
C ALA A 142 -5.48 16.16 14.79
N ARG A 143 -5.91 16.32 16.04
CA ARG A 143 -6.43 15.21 16.85
C ARG A 143 -7.58 14.59 16.05
N ILE A 144 -7.55 13.28 15.82
CA ILE A 144 -8.71 12.60 15.21
C ILE A 144 -9.84 12.64 16.24
N ASP A 145 -10.83 13.49 15.99
CA ASP A 145 -12.15 13.29 16.57
C ASP A 145 -12.87 12.27 15.70
N SER A 146 -13.22 11.12 16.28
CA SER A 146 -13.80 9.98 15.55
C SER A 146 -15.13 10.33 14.88
N ASP A 147 -15.77 11.40 15.32
CA ASP A 147 -17.09 11.82 14.86
C ASP A 147 -17.03 12.76 13.63
N GLU A 148 -15.86 13.36 13.34
CA GLU A 148 -15.70 14.37 12.28
C GLU A 148 -15.31 13.77 10.91
N TRP A 149 -14.71 12.58 10.88
CA TRP A 149 -14.36 11.91 9.63
C TRP A 149 -15.57 11.12 9.13
N SER A 150 -16.18 11.61 8.05
CA SER A 150 -17.41 11.03 7.50
C SER A 150 -17.22 9.54 7.16
N ARG A 151 -18.09 8.70 7.74
CA ARG A 151 -18.09 7.24 7.58
C ARG A 151 -18.36 6.86 6.12
N LEU A 152 -17.31 6.49 5.39
CA LEU A 152 -17.48 5.59 4.25
C LEU A 152 -17.79 4.20 4.80
N ALA A 153 -18.62 3.43 4.08
CA ALA A 153 -18.50 1.98 4.14
C ALA A 153 -17.05 1.68 3.75
N ALA A 154 -16.27 1.11 4.66
CA ALA A 154 -14.83 0.98 4.49
C ALA A 154 -14.53 0.34 3.13
N MET A 155 -13.89 1.13 2.26
CA MET A 155 -13.44 0.66 0.97
C MET A 155 -12.10 -0.02 1.19
N GLY A 156 -11.88 -1.16 0.54
CA GLY A 156 -10.59 -1.80 0.63
C GLY A 156 -10.29 -2.72 -0.53
N VAL A 157 -9.04 -3.17 -0.56
CA VAL A 157 -8.50 -4.08 -1.56
C VAL A 157 -7.62 -5.11 -0.89
N HIS A 158 -7.79 -6.37 -1.29
CA HIS A 158 -6.84 -7.41 -0.95
C HIS A 158 -5.65 -7.34 -1.92
N VAL A 159 -4.44 -7.45 -1.37
CA VAL A 159 -3.22 -7.58 -2.16
C VAL A 159 -2.52 -8.86 -1.76
N GLU A 160 -2.33 -9.78 -2.69
CA GLU A 160 -1.54 -10.99 -2.49
C GLU A 160 -0.13 -10.81 -3.05
N VAL A 161 0.85 -10.82 -2.15
CA VAL A 161 2.27 -10.71 -2.46
C VAL A 161 2.83 -12.12 -2.64
N LEU A 162 3.02 -12.51 -3.90
CA LEU A 162 3.41 -13.85 -4.33
C LEU A 162 4.88 -13.91 -4.71
N THR A 163 5.49 -15.07 -4.58
CA THR A 163 6.80 -15.31 -5.22
C THR A 163 6.71 -15.14 -6.74
N SER A 164 7.80 -14.73 -7.40
CA SER A 164 7.83 -14.58 -8.87
C SER A 164 7.37 -15.82 -9.62
N SER A 165 7.73 -17.02 -9.15
CA SER A 165 7.32 -18.29 -9.75
C SER A 165 5.81 -18.52 -9.65
N GLU A 166 5.20 -18.20 -8.51
CA GLU A 166 3.76 -18.35 -8.32
C GLU A 166 2.97 -17.29 -9.08
N PHE A 167 3.44 -16.05 -9.08
CA PHE A 167 2.86 -14.98 -9.89
C PHE A 167 2.88 -15.35 -11.38
N ALA A 168 4.00 -15.86 -11.90
CA ALA A 168 4.11 -16.29 -13.29
C ALA A 168 3.20 -17.48 -13.61
N ARG A 169 3.06 -18.43 -12.68
CA ARG A 169 2.12 -19.57 -12.83
C ARG A 169 0.67 -19.11 -12.99
N ILE A 170 0.25 -18.09 -12.25
CA ILE A 170 -1.14 -17.61 -12.25
C ILE A 170 -1.41 -16.66 -13.43
N THR A 171 -0.47 -15.75 -13.72
CA THR A 171 -0.70 -14.63 -14.64
C THR A 171 -0.12 -14.86 -16.04
N GLY A 172 0.79 -15.84 -16.19
CA GLY A 172 1.60 -16.01 -17.39
C GLY A 172 2.70 -14.95 -17.57
N VAL A 173 2.85 -14.02 -16.63
CA VAL A 173 3.84 -12.93 -16.69
C VAL A 173 4.99 -13.23 -15.74
N THR A 174 6.21 -13.23 -16.27
CA THR A 174 7.42 -13.40 -15.45
C THR A 174 7.94 -12.03 -14.99
N PRO A 175 7.95 -11.73 -13.68
CA PRO A 175 8.60 -10.53 -13.15
C PRO A 175 10.06 -10.47 -13.59
N SER A 176 10.51 -9.34 -14.13
CA SER A 176 11.94 -9.14 -14.33
C SER A 176 12.64 -9.14 -12.96
N PRO A 177 13.78 -9.85 -12.82
CA PRO A 177 14.54 -9.84 -11.57
C PRO A 177 15.11 -8.45 -11.30
N LEU A 178 15.16 -8.05 -10.02
CA LEU A 178 15.98 -6.92 -9.62
C LEU A 178 17.46 -7.32 -9.58
N LEU A 179 18.29 -6.45 -10.12
CA LEU A 179 19.75 -6.48 -10.11
C LEU A 179 20.23 -5.21 -9.40
N GLU A 180 21.47 -5.19 -8.94
CA GLU A 180 22.04 -3.99 -8.30
C GLU A 180 21.95 -2.74 -9.18
N THR A 181 22.10 -2.92 -10.50
CA THR A 181 22.02 -1.83 -11.48
C THR A 181 20.60 -1.27 -11.67
N ASN A 182 19.57 -1.99 -11.22
CA ASN A 182 18.16 -1.57 -11.30
C ASN A 182 17.40 -1.92 -10.00
N ARG A 183 18.05 -1.76 -8.85
CA ARG A 183 17.59 -2.17 -7.51
C ARG A 183 16.28 -1.53 -7.02
N TYR A 184 15.68 -0.63 -7.80
CA TYR A 184 14.41 0.04 -7.51
C TYR A 184 13.45 -0.12 -8.69
N GLN A 185 12.23 -0.58 -8.43
CA GLN A 185 11.15 -0.57 -9.42
C GLN A 185 9.79 -0.19 -8.78
N GLY A 186 9.30 1.03 -8.99
CA GLY A 186 7.92 1.47 -8.63
C GLY A 186 7.58 2.94 -9.00
N ARG A 187 6.33 3.37 -8.79
CA ARG A 187 5.89 4.78 -8.83
C ARG A 187 6.19 5.46 -7.49
N ARG A 188 6.91 6.58 -7.53
CA ARG A 188 7.24 7.40 -6.35
C ARG A 188 6.22 8.52 -6.19
N TYR A 189 5.79 8.77 -4.95
CA TYR A 189 5.10 10.02 -4.60
C TYR A 189 6.12 11.12 -4.24
N PRO A 190 5.89 12.38 -4.66
CA PRO A 190 6.85 13.48 -4.52
C PRO A 190 7.19 13.84 -3.07
#